data_AF-A0A948NWJ8-F1
#
_entry.id   AF-A0A948NWJ8-F1
#
_cell.length_a   1.000
_cell.length_b   1.000
_cell.length_c   1.000
_cell.angle_alpha   90.00
_cell.angle_beta   90.00
_cell.angle_gamma   90.00
#
_symmetry.space_group_name_H-M   'P 1'
#
loop_
_entity.id
_entity.type
_entity.pdbx_description
1 polymer ?
#
loop_
_entity_poly.entity_id
_entity_poly.type
_entity_poly.pdbx_seq_one_letter_code
_entity_poly.pdbx_strand_id
1 'polypeptide(L)'
;RERELEKEIEALKGKLAVRDSSDLMSRVRQINGIDVLATVVEASDVKALRDFGDKLRDRLRSGIILLGSRFDGKAMLLCLVTKDLTDRYHAGKIIQSIAPLVGGSGGGRPDMAQAGGQRPEHLEEALERLKDLL
;
A
#
# COMPACT_ATOMS: atom_id res chain seq x y z
N ARG A 1 17.43 0.79 31.32
CA ARG A 1 16.17 1.58 31.39
C ARG A 1 15.84 2.26 30.07
N GLU A 2 16.46 3.36 29.64
CA GLU A 2 16.06 4.04 28.38
C GLU A 2 16.21 3.14 27.14
N ARG A 3 17.38 2.50 26.96
CA ARG A 3 17.60 1.49 25.90
C ARG A 3 16.76 0.21 26.01
N GLU A 4 16.29 -0.14 27.21
CA GLU A 4 15.42 -1.31 27.41
C GLU A 4 13.99 -0.97 27.04
N LEU A 5 13.53 0.23 27.41
CA LEU A 5 12.24 0.78 26.99
C LEU A 5 12.19 0.96 25.47
N GLU A 6 13.26 1.45 24.85
CA GLU A 6 13.35 1.52 23.38
C GLU A 6 13.25 0.13 22.72
N LYS A 7 13.97 -0.86 23.25
CA LYS A 7 13.90 -2.24 22.75
C LYS A 7 12.51 -2.85 22.93
N GLU A 8 11.87 -2.58 24.06
CA GLU A 8 10.52 -3.08 24.36
C GLU A 8 9.47 -2.40 23.48
N ILE A 9 9.60 -1.10 23.23
CA ILE A 9 8.79 -0.35 22.26
C ILE A 9 8.96 -0.95 20.85
N GLU A 10 10.17 -1.20 20.39
CA GLU A 10 10.42 -1.79 19.07
C GLU A 10 9.90 -3.23 18.98
N ALA A 11 10.04 -4.03 20.05
CA ALA A 11 9.47 -5.39 20.12
C ALA A 11 7.93 -5.38 20.08
N LEU A 12 7.28 -4.44 20.77
CA LEU A 12 5.84 -4.27 20.76
C LEU A 12 5.33 -3.78 19.39
N LYS A 13 5.99 -2.79 18.79
CA LYS A 13 5.72 -2.34 17.41
C LYS A 13 5.86 -3.49 16.41
N GLY A 14 6.89 -4.32 16.57
CA GLY A 14 7.10 -5.51 15.74
C GLY A 14 5.96 -6.52 15.85
N LYS A 15 5.49 -6.82 17.06
CA LYS A 15 4.36 -7.74 17.28
C LYS A 15 3.05 -7.22 16.69
N LEU A 16 2.78 -5.92 16.83
CA LEU A 16 1.60 -5.27 16.24
C LEU A 16 1.65 -5.36 14.71
N ALA A 17 2.79 -5.02 14.10
CA ALA A 17 2.98 -5.10 12.65
C ALA A 17 2.78 -6.53 12.09
N VAL A 18 3.19 -7.57 12.83
CA VAL A 18 2.95 -8.97 12.42
C VAL A 18 1.48 -9.33 12.46
N ARG A 19 0.73 -8.89 13.49
CA ARG A 19 -0.71 -9.16 13.60
C ARG A 19 -1.48 -8.44 12.49
N ASP A 20 -1.20 -7.15 12.31
CA ASP A 20 -1.83 -6.34 11.27
C ASP A 20 -1.54 -6.90 9.89
N SER A 21 -0.32 -7.38 9.64
CA SER A 21 0.01 -8.04 8.38
C SER A 21 -0.81 -9.32 8.16
N SER A 22 -0.96 -10.18 9.16
CA SER A 22 -1.75 -11.41 9.02
C SER A 22 -3.24 -11.11 8.79
N ASP A 23 -3.78 -10.11 9.49
CA ASP A 23 -5.15 -9.65 9.30
C ASP A 23 -5.35 -9.05 7.90
N LEU A 24 -4.37 -8.33 7.37
CA LEU A 24 -4.41 -7.79 6.02
C LEU A 24 -4.29 -8.86 4.94
N MET A 25 -3.49 -9.91 5.16
CA MET A 25 -3.42 -11.03 4.21
C MET A 25 -4.78 -11.74 4.06
N SER A 26 -5.62 -11.73 5.10
CA SER A 26 -7.00 -12.26 4.99
C SER A 26 -7.91 -11.42 4.08
N ARG A 27 -7.52 -10.18 3.77
CA ARG A 27 -8.27 -9.26 2.89
C ARG A 27 -7.83 -9.35 1.43
N VAL A 28 -6.83 -10.17 1.12
CA VAL A 28 -6.42 -10.45 -0.26
C VAL A 28 -7.62 -11.03 -1.02
N ARG A 29 -7.86 -10.51 -2.22
CA ARG A 29 -8.92 -10.98 -3.12
C ARG A 29 -8.30 -11.43 -4.42
N GLN A 30 -8.88 -12.46 -5.03
CA GLN A 30 -8.50 -12.88 -6.36
C GLN A 30 -9.31 -12.10 -7.40
N ILE A 31 -8.63 -11.44 -8.34
CA ILE A 31 -9.23 -10.72 -9.47
C ILE A 31 -8.51 -11.19 -10.74
N ASN A 32 -9.26 -11.72 -11.72
CA ASN A 32 -8.71 -12.25 -12.97
C ASN A 32 -7.54 -13.24 -12.77
N GLY A 33 -7.61 -14.05 -11.71
CA GLY A 33 -6.58 -15.03 -11.34
C GLY A 33 -5.35 -14.45 -10.64
N ILE A 34 -5.38 -13.17 -10.24
CA ILE A 34 -4.28 -12.46 -9.57
C ILE A 34 -4.69 -12.13 -8.15
N ASP A 35 -3.76 -12.30 -7.20
CA ASP A 35 -3.97 -11.89 -5.82
C ASP A 35 -3.79 -10.37 -5.68
N VAL A 36 -4.80 -9.74 -5.10
CA VAL A 36 -4.89 -8.28 -4.98
C VAL A 36 -5.18 -7.88 -3.54
N LEU A 37 -4.36 -6.97 -3.01
CA LEU A 37 -4.59 -6.34 -1.72
C LEU A 37 -4.75 -4.83 -1.90
N ALA A 38 -5.97 -4.33 -1.71
CA ALA A 38 -6.27 -2.90 -1.70
C ALA A 38 -6.84 -2.50 -0.33
N THR A 39 -6.12 -1.68 0.44
CA THR A 39 -6.56 -1.28 1.78
C THR A 39 -5.94 0.04 2.23
N VAL A 40 -6.61 0.73 3.15
CA VAL A 40 -6.00 1.80 3.93
C VAL A 40 -5.23 1.20 5.11
N VAL A 41 -4.08 1.79 5.43
CA VAL A 41 -3.20 1.42 6.53
C VAL A 41 -2.75 2.67 7.27
N GLU A 42 -2.25 2.51 8.49
CA GLU A 42 -1.61 3.59 9.22
C GLU A 42 -0.15 3.71 8.81
N ALA A 43 0.23 4.85 8.25
CA ALA A 43 1.61 5.19 7.96
C ALA A 43 1.83 6.69 8.10
N SER A 44 2.86 7.09 8.85
CA SER A 44 3.18 8.48 9.14
C SER A 44 3.92 9.20 8.01
N ASP A 45 4.51 8.45 7.08
CA ASP A 45 5.23 9.01 5.94
C ASP A 45 5.34 7.98 4.81
N VAL A 46 5.89 8.43 3.68
CA VAL A 46 6.08 7.62 2.48
C VAL A 46 7.04 6.44 2.71
N LYS A 47 8.04 6.59 3.59
CA LYS A 47 8.99 5.52 3.89
C LYS A 47 8.31 4.43 4.71
N ALA A 48 7.56 4.79 5.74
CA ALA A 48 6.79 3.86 6.56
C ALA A 48 5.77 3.09 5.70
N LEU A 49 5.05 3.78 4.81
CA LEU A 49 4.10 3.15 3.90
C LEU A 49 4.78 2.16 2.94
N ARG A 50 5.96 2.52 2.42
CA ARG A 50 6.78 1.66 1.56
C ARG A 50 7.28 0.43 2.31
N ASP A 51 7.90 0.61 3.47
CA ASP A 51 8.44 -0.48 4.27
C ASP A 51 7.33 -1.47 4.66
N PHE A 52 6.12 -0.98 4.92
CA PHE A 52 4.94 -1.82 5.18
C PHE A 52 4.47 -2.56 3.93
N GLY A 53 4.37 -1.87 2.79
CA GLY A 53 4.00 -2.48 1.52
C GLY A 53 4.97 -3.56 1.06
N ASP A 54 6.28 -3.36 1.22
CA ASP A 54 7.29 -4.34 0.88
C ASP A 54 7.13 -5.62 1.71
N LYS A 55 6.87 -5.51 3.03
CA LYS A 55 6.59 -6.68 3.89
C LYS A 55 5.36 -7.46 3.46
N LEU A 56 4.32 -6.76 3.00
CA LEU A 56 3.11 -7.41 2.48
C LEU A 56 3.38 -8.10 1.14
N ARG A 57 4.14 -7.46 0.24
CA ARG A 57 4.53 -8.04 -1.05
C ARG A 57 5.34 -9.32 -0.86
N ASP A 58 6.29 -9.32 0.07
CA ASP A 58 7.12 -10.49 0.38
C ASP A 58 6.27 -11.67 0.90
N ARG A 59 5.19 -11.38 1.62
CA ARG A 59 4.22 -12.40 2.08
C ARG A 59 3.28 -12.87 0.97
N LEU A 60 2.82 -11.98 0.10
CA LEU A 60 1.92 -12.28 -1.03
C LEU A 60 2.60 -13.13 -2.11
N ARG A 61 3.92 -12.99 -2.27
CA ARG A 61 4.77 -13.65 -3.28
C ARG A 61 4.51 -13.19 -4.72
N SER A 62 3.27 -13.29 -5.20
CA SER A 62 2.83 -12.82 -6.53
C SER A 62 1.50 -12.07 -6.38
N GLY A 63 1.39 -10.88 -6.95
CA GLY A 63 0.17 -10.09 -6.89
C GLY A 63 0.37 -8.59 -7.00
N ILE A 64 -0.72 -7.86 -6.79
CA ILE A 64 -0.77 -6.40 -6.84
C ILE A 64 -1.23 -5.87 -5.50
N ILE A 65 -0.49 -4.91 -4.95
CA ILE A 65 -0.81 -4.27 -3.68
C ILE A 65 -1.00 -2.79 -3.92
N LEU A 66 -2.12 -2.25 -3.45
CA LEU A 66 -2.41 -0.82 -3.43
C LEU A 66 -2.76 -0.39 -2.00
N LEU A 67 -1.90 0.42 -1.40
CA LEU A 67 -2.09 0.92 -0.05
C LEU A 67 -2.39 2.41 -0.06
N GLY A 68 -3.33 2.81 0.78
CA GLY A 68 -3.60 4.19 1.14
C GLY A 68 -3.19 4.49 2.58
N SER A 69 -2.76 5.71 2.87
CA SER A 69 -2.64 6.20 4.25
C SER A 69 -3.15 7.64 4.34
N ARG A 70 -3.67 8.00 5.52
CA ARG A 70 -4.06 9.36 5.89
C ARG A 70 -3.05 9.89 6.86
N PHE A 71 -2.35 10.95 6.48
CA PHE A 71 -1.43 11.61 7.38
C PHE A 71 -1.42 13.11 7.15
N ASP A 72 -1.50 13.88 8.24
CA ASP A 72 -1.44 15.34 8.21
C ASP A 72 -2.41 15.98 7.19
N GLY A 73 -3.67 15.48 7.18
CA GLY A 73 -4.72 15.94 6.26
C GLY A 73 -4.50 15.58 4.79
N LYS A 74 -3.53 14.73 4.47
CA LYS A 74 -3.20 14.33 3.10
C LYS A 74 -3.38 12.83 2.89
N ALA A 75 -3.73 12.46 1.66
CA ALA A 75 -3.70 11.10 1.17
C ALA A 75 -2.28 10.76 0.72
N MET A 76 -1.81 9.57 1.07
CA MET A 76 -0.63 8.93 0.47
C MET A 76 -1.06 7.61 -0.17
N LEU A 77 -0.52 7.32 -1.36
CA LEU A 77 -0.80 6.11 -2.11
C LEU A 77 0.51 5.39 -2.48
N LEU A 78 0.50 4.07 -2.38
CA LEU A 78 1.57 3.19 -2.82
C LEU A 78 0.98 2.04 -3.64
N CYS A 79 1.47 1.86 -4.86
CA CYS A 79 1.19 0.68 -5.66
C CYS A 79 2.47 -0.15 -5.81
N LEU A 80 2.36 -1.45 -5.58
CA LEU A 80 3.40 -2.45 -5.80
C LEU A 80 2.86 -3.54 -6.72
N VAL A 81 3.62 -3.88 -7.75
CA VAL A 81 3.34 -4.98 -8.67
C VAL A 81 4.52 -5.95 -8.61
N THR A 82 4.26 -7.23 -8.37
CA THR A 82 5.32 -8.23 -8.37
C THR A 82 5.91 -8.41 -9.76
N LYS A 83 7.20 -8.76 -9.85
CA LYS A 83 7.97 -8.76 -11.11
C LYS A 83 7.37 -9.66 -12.20
N ASP A 84 6.73 -10.76 -11.82
CA ASP A 84 6.05 -11.68 -12.72
C ASP A 84 4.79 -11.08 -13.38
N LEU A 85 4.30 -9.95 -12.86
CA LEU A 85 3.12 -9.26 -13.36
C LEU A 85 3.45 -7.94 -14.07
N THR A 86 4.69 -7.45 -14.02
CA THR A 86 5.04 -6.11 -14.53
C THR A 86 4.91 -5.95 -16.05
N ASP A 87 4.95 -7.06 -16.80
CA ASP A 87 4.73 -7.05 -18.25
C ASP A 87 3.25 -6.85 -18.62
N ARG A 88 2.34 -7.14 -17.67
CA ARG A 88 0.89 -7.02 -17.84
C ARG A 88 0.33 -5.77 -17.14
N TYR A 89 0.86 -5.44 -15.97
CA TYR A 89 0.39 -4.35 -15.13
C TYR A 89 1.54 -3.42 -14.74
N HIS A 90 1.33 -2.12 -14.87
CA HIS A 90 2.36 -1.12 -14.58
C HIS A 90 1.92 -0.24 -13.41
N ALA A 91 2.63 -0.33 -12.27
CA ALA A 91 2.30 0.41 -11.05
C ALA A 91 2.16 1.92 -11.30
N GLY A 92 3.08 2.51 -12.08
CA GLY A 92 3.01 3.92 -12.48
C GLY A 92 1.70 4.32 -13.18
N LYS A 93 1.19 3.49 -14.11
CA LYS A 93 -0.05 3.78 -14.84
C LYS A 93 -1.29 3.61 -13.95
N ILE A 94 -1.26 2.62 -13.06
CA ILE A 94 -2.31 2.42 -12.04
C ILE A 94 -2.39 3.67 -11.15
N ILE A 95 -1.26 4.13 -10.61
CA ILE A 95 -1.21 5.33 -9.77
C ILE A 95 -1.68 6.58 -10.53
N GLN A 96 -1.28 6.77 -11.79
CA GLN A 96 -1.74 7.92 -12.60
C GLN A 96 -3.25 7.93 -12.80
N SER A 97 -3.89 6.75 -12.83
CA SER A 97 -5.34 6.63 -12.97
C SER A 97 -6.08 6.86 -11.64
N ILE A 98 -5.46 6.52 -10.51
CA ILE A 98 -6.09 6.55 -9.18
C ILE A 98 -5.82 7.87 -8.43
N ALA A 99 -4.61 8.41 -8.51
CA ALA A 99 -4.21 9.62 -7.78
C ALA A 99 -5.12 10.84 -7.98
N PRO A 100 -5.72 11.09 -9.17
CA PRO A 100 -6.66 12.19 -9.34
C PRO A 100 -7.89 12.11 -8.41
N LEU A 101 -8.35 10.91 -8.04
CA LEU A 101 -9.51 10.72 -7.16
C LEU A 101 -9.26 11.30 -5.77
N VAL A 102 -8.03 11.15 -5.25
CA VAL A 102 -7.60 11.79 -3.99
C VAL A 102 -7.09 13.23 -4.18
N GLY A 103 -7.33 13.84 -5.34
CA GLY A 103 -6.92 15.22 -5.64
C GLY A 103 -5.40 15.37 -5.70
N GLY A 104 -4.75 14.39 -6.33
CA GLY A 104 -3.30 14.25 -6.33
C GLY A 104 -2.72 13.80 -7.66
N SER A 105 -1.41 13.60 -7.65
CA SER A 105 -0.65 13.09 -8.79
C SER A 105 0.50 12.23 -8.30
N GLY A 106 1.04 11.40 -9.19
CA GLY A 106 2.22 10.62 -8.89
C GLY A 106 2.71 9.81 -10.07
N GLY A 107 3.56 8.84 -9.77
CA GLY A 107 4.20 8.00 -10.77
C GLY A 107 5.24 7.09 -10.15
N GLY A 108 5.98 6.41 -11.03
CA GLY A 108 7.01 5.48 -10.63
C GLY A 108 7.34 4.48 -11.72
N ARG A 109 8.01 3.42 -11.30
CA ARG A 109 8.48 2.33 -12.15
C ARG A 109 7.33 1.32 -12.39
N PRO A 110 7.52 0.32 -13.28
CA PRO A 110 6.55 -0.75 -13.48
C PRO A 110 6.21 -1.54 -12.21
N ASP A 111 7.20 -1.77 -11.34
CA ASP A 111 7.09 -2.57 -10.12
C ASP A 111 6.59 -1.79 -8.90
N MET A 112 6.70 -0.46 -8.93
CA MET A 112 6.38 0.39 -7.79
C MET A 112 6.12 1.83 -8.20
N ALA A 113 5.04 2.40 -7.68
CA ALA A 113 4.69 3.80 -7.86
C ALA A 113 4.04 4.40 -6.63
N GLN A 114 4.14 5.73 -6.50
CA GLN A 114 3.66 6.49 -5.35
C GLN A 114 2.96 7.76 -5.80
N ALA A 115 1.98 8.18 -5.00
CA ALA A 115 1.29 9.45 -5.16
C ALA A 115 0.92 10.06 -3.80
N GLY A 116 0.64 11.35 -3.81
CA GLY A 116 0.01 12.06 -2.71
C GLY A 116 -1.13 12.94 -3.22
N GLY A 117 -2.11 13.22 -2.36
CA GLY A 117 -3.28 14.01 -2.69
C GLY A 117 -3.86 14.77 -1.50
N GLN A 118 -4.68 15.79 -1.77
CA GLN A 118 -5.26 16.67 -0.75
C GLN A 118 -6.63 16.21 -0.23
N ARG A 119 -7.15 15.08 -0.75
CA ARG A 119 -8.48 14.57 -0.41
C ARG A 119 -8.43 13.16 0.22
N PRO A 120 -7.95 13.02 1.47
CA PRO A 120 -7.89 11.74 2.17
C PRO A 120 -9.25 11.05 2.36
N GLU A 121 -10.35 11.79 2.30
CA GLU A 121 -11.72 11.29 2.37
C GLU A 121 -12.12 10.40 1.18
N HIS A 122 -11.43 10.53 0.03
CA HIS A 122 -11.68 9.71 -1.16
C HIS A 122 -10.80 8.46 -1.27
N LEU A 123 -10.04 8.10 -0.23
CA LEU A 123 -9.12 6.95 -0.31
C LEU A 123 -9.84 5.63 -0.56
N GLU A 124 -10.96 5.34 0.12
CA GLU A 124 -11.66 4.07 -0.08
C GLU A 124 -12.17 3.95 -1.52
N GLU A 125 -12.80 5.01 -2.05
CA GLU A 125 -13.24 5.09 -3.45
C GLU A 125 -12.07 4.92 -4.42
N ALA A 126 -10.94 5.59 -4.14
CA ALA A 126 -9.75 5.51 -4.97
C ALA A 126 -9.15 4.09 -5.00
N LEU A 127 -9.18 3.38 -3.87
CA LEU A 127 -8.71 2.01 -3.77
C LEU A 127 -9.64 1.03 -4.50
N GLU A 128 -10.96 1.26 -4.44
CA GLU A 128 -11.94 0.43 -5.16
C GLU A 128 -11.76 0.50 -6.67
N ARG A 129 -11.35 1.66 -7.20
CA ARG A 129 -11.06 1.85 -8.63
C ARG A 129 -10.00 0.91 -9.18
N LEU A 130 -9.14 0.34 -8.34
CA LEU A 130 -8.17 -0.67 -8.79
C LEU A 130 -8.84 -1.84 -9.52
N LYS A 131 -10.02 -2.27 -9.06
CA LYS A 131 -10.73 -3.42 -9.65
C LYS A 131 -11.04 -3.23 -11.13
N ASP A 132 -11.31 -1.99 -11.55
CA ASP A 132 -11.63 -1.65 -12.95
C ASP A 132 -10.39 -1.56 -13.84
N LEU A 133 -9.19 -1.55 -13.25
CA LEU A 133 -7.90 -1.43 -13.95
C LEU A 133 -7.19 -2.78 -14.14
N LEU A 134 -7.72 -3.85 -13.54
CA LEU A 134 -7.12 -5.20 -13.52
C LEU A 134 -7.81 -6.17 -14.47
#